data_AF-A0A370EJK9-F1
#
_entry.id   AF-A0A370EJK9-F1
#
_cell.length_a   1.000
_cell.length_b   1.000
_cell.length_c   1.000
_cell.angle_alpha   90.00
_cell.angle_beta   90.00
_cell.angle_gamma   90.00
#
_symmetry.space_group_name_H-M   'P 1'
#
loop_
_entity.id
_entity.type
_entity.pdbx_description
1 polymer ?
#
loop_
_entity_poly.entity_id
_entity_poly.type
_entity_poly.pdbx_seq_one_letter_code
_entity_poly.pdbx_strand_id
1 'polypeptide(L)'
;MTRYILLLLLCASLFISCEQTTTTAHVGNRYTLELPNHFIRTGDINKDASVQYENKVKNIFVIGIDETKDDITAKIAEKKLSAKYPTTLEGYSQMILDGMETSIAKKQLPPFEETKIGGLKARTISFEGVSSGNRVYWKIGFIEGANRFYQIMVWTDAENRNSYEKEMAGIINSFKETGGR
;
A
#
# COMPACT_ATOMS: atom_id res chain seq x y z
N MET A 1 -25.25 42.83 22.54
CA MET A 1 -25.10 41.62 21.70
C MET A 1 -23.71 41.47 21.06
N THR A 2 -22.74 42.33 21.38
CA THR A 2 -21.43 42.36 20.71
C THR A 2 -20.28 41.67 21.47
N ARG A 3 -20.51 41.23 22.73
CA ARG A 3 -19.47 40.57 23.56
C ARG A 3 -19.39 39.05 23.39
N TYR A 4 -20.42 38.40 22.84
CA TYR A 4 -20.42 36.94 22.60
C TYR A 4 -19.85 36.55 21.23
N ILE A 5 -19.69 37.50 20.31
CA ILE A 5 -19.14 37.24 18.97
C ILE A 5 -17.62 37.04 19.03
N LEU A 6 -16.91 37.63 20.00
CA LEU A 6 -15.48 37.38 20.20
C LEU A 6 -15.18 36.00 20.82
N LEU A 7 -16.12 35.38 21.55
CA LEU A 7 -15.90 34.04 22.13
C LEU A 7 -16.10 32.90 21.12
N LEU A 8 -16.88 33.13 20.06
CA LEU A 8 -17.10 32.14 18.99
C LEU A 8 -15.94 32.07 17.98
N LEU A 9 -15.08 33.09 17.93
CA LEU A 9 -13.89 33.13 17.06
C LEU A 9 -12.66 32.44 17.66
N LEU A 10 -12.64 32.14 18.96
CA LEU A 10 -11.51 31.50 19.63
C LEU A 10 -11.54 29.96 19.58
N CYS A 11 -12.69 29.35 19.27
CA CYS A 11 -12.81 27.90 19.11
C CYS A 11 -12.43 27.38 17.71
N ALA A 12 -12.11 28.27 16.77
CA ALA A 12 -11.86 27.90 15.37
C ALA A 12 -10.39 27.53 15.05
N SER A 13 -9.48 27.57 16.01
CA SER A 13 -8.02 27.48 15.76
C SER A 13 -7.30 26.29 16.41
N LEU A 14 -8.02 25.26 16.87
CA LEU A 14 -7.40 24.01 17.36
C LEU A 14 -7.56 22.85 16.36
N PHE A 15 -7.31 23.10 15.07
CA PHE A 15 -6.80 22.03 14.20
C PHE A 15 -5.29 21.95 14.43
N ILE A 16 -4.89 21.46 15.61
CA ILE A 16 -3.53 20.93 15.78
C ILE A 16 -3.50 19.68 14.90
N SER A 17 -3.15 19.87 13.62
CA SER A 17 -2.71 18.77 12.77
C SER A 17 -1.49 18.21 13.47
N CYS A 18 -1.65 17.09 14.16
CA CYS A 18 -0.53 16.33 14.70
C CYS A 18 0.31 15.92 13.49
N GLU A 19 1.39 16.66 13.22
CA GLU A 19 2.30 16.36 12.13
C GLU A 19 3.08 15.12 12.56
N GLN A 20 2.60 13.96 12.09
CA GLN A 20 3.26 12.70 12.33
C GLN A 20 4.60 12.73 11.61
N THR A 21 5.70 12.70 12.35
CA THR A 21 7.04 12.72 11.76
C THR A 21 7.28 11.46 10.92
N THR A 22 7.69 11.65 9.67
CA THR A 22 8.02 10.56 8.74
C THR A 22 9.51 10.50 8.42
N THR A 23 9.94 9.36 7.91
CA THR A 23 11.24 9.12 7.30
C THR A 23 11.01 8.62 5.87
N THR A 24 11.78 9.17 4.93
CA THR A 24 11.82 8.73 3.54
C THR A 24 12.64 7.44 3.41
N ALA A 25 12.00 6.34 3.02
CA ALA A 25 12.66 5.12 2.60
C ALA A 25 13.04 5.22 1.11
N HIS A 26 14.34 5.12 0.81
CA HIS A 26 14.85 5.10 -0.56
C HIS A 26 15.11 3.66 -1.02
N VAL A 27 14.53 3.29 -2.17
CA VAL A 27 14.70 1.96 -2.76
C VAL A 27 15.57 2.07 -4.01
N GLY A 28 16.87 2.28 -3.79
CA GLY A 28 17.82 2.61 -4.84
C GLY A 28 17.34 3.81 -5.66
N ASN A 29 17.52 3.74 -6.99
CA ASN A 29 17.00 4.74 -7.92
C ASN A 29 15.62 4.35 -8.49
N ARG A 30 14.82 3.56 -7.77
CA ARG A 30 13.54 3.07 -8.31
C ARG A 30 12.36 3.88 -7.79
N TYR A 31 12.25 3.99 -6.47
CA TYR A 31 11.17 4.75 -5.84
C TYR A 31 11.50 5.14 -4.39
N THR A 32 10.64 5.97 -3.81
CA THR A 32 10.62 6.32 -2.38
C THR A 32 9.25 6.09 -1.75
N LEU A 33 9.24 5.90 -0.42
CA LEU A 33 8.04 5.87 0.42
C LEU A 33 8.27 6.73 1.67
N GLU A 34 7.25 7.44 2.14
CA GLU A 34 7.25 8.06 3.45
C GLU A 34 6.65 7.09 4.48
N LEU A 35 7.41 6.78 5.52
CA LEU A 35 6.95 5.94 6.62
C LEU A 35 6.97 6.73 7.93
N PRO A 36 5.95 6.59 8.79
CA PRO A 36 6.03 7.09 10.15
C PRO A 36 7.28 6.58 10.89
N ASN A 37 7.89 7.42 11.72
CA ASN A 37 9.14 7.11 12.42
C ASN A 37 9.07 5.92 13.39
N HIS A 38 7.87 5.41 13.69
CA HIS A 38 7.71 4.21 14.52
C HIS A 38 7.89 2.90 13.74
N PHE A 39 8.10 2.95 12.42
CA PHE A 39 8.44 1.77 11.63
C PHE A 39 9.93 1.45 11.71
N ILE A 40 10.26 0.18 11.87
CA ILE A 40 11.62 -0.34 11.90
C ILE A 40 11.85 -1.15 10.62
N ARG A 41 12.96 -0.90 9.95
CA ARG A 41 13.34 -1.65 8.74
C ARG A 41 13.65 -3.10 9.11
N THR A 42 13.18 -4.03 8.29
CA THR A 42 13.43 -5.47 8.44
C THR A 42 13.74 -6.11 7.07
N GLY A 43 14.12 -7.38 7.05
CA GLY A 43 14.42 -8.15 5.84
C GLY A 43 13.67 -9.49 5.73
N ASP A 44 12.95 -9.87 6.77
CA ASP A 44 12.53 -11.27 6.97
C ASP A 44 11.03 -11.53 6.71
N ILE A 45 10.29 -10.55 6.19
CA ILE A 45 8.84 -10.69 5.94
C ILE A 45 8.58 -11.40 4.61
N ASN A 46 9.23 -10.96 3.54
CA ASN A 46 9.08 -11.49 2.19
C ASN A 46 10.40 -11.35 1.41
N LYS A 47 10.93 -12.48 0.92
CA LYS A 47 12.20 -12.54 0.19
C LYS A 47 12.23 -11.72 -1.11
N ASP A 48 11.09 -11.48 -1.73
CA ASP A 48 10.97 -10.77 -3.01
C ASP A 48 10.75 -9.25 -2.77
N ALA A 49 10.58 -8.82 -1.52
CA ALA A 49 10.33 -7.43 -1.20
C ALA A 49 11.62 -6.60 -1.20
N SER A 50 11.58 -5.57 -2.04
CA SER A 50 12.62 -4.56 -2.18
C SER A 50 12.75 -3.63 -0.97
N VAL A 51 11.67 -3.51 -0.20
CA VAL A 51 11.59 -2.72 1.04
C VAL A 51 10.60 -3.35 1.99
N GLN A 52 10.95 -3.40 3.27
CA GLN A 52 10.16 -4.06 4.30
C GLN A 52 10.34 -3.34 5.63
N TYR A 53 9.23 -3.03 6.28
CA TYR A 53 9.18 -2.36 7.57
C TYR A 53 8.11 -2.99 8.43
N GLU A 54 8.32 -2.95 9.74
CA GLU A 54 7.35 -3.40 10.72
C GLU A 54 7.33 -2.50 11.94
N ASN A 55 6.20 -2.48 12.62
CA ASN A 55 6.14 -2.12 14.02
C ASN A 55 5.48 -3.27 14.78
N LYS A 56 6.30 -4.05 15.49
CA LYS A 56 5.83 -5.23 16.24
C LYS A 56 4.90 -4.88 17.39
N VAL A 57 5.06 -3.71 18.01
CA VAL A 57 4.21 -3.26 19.13
C VAL A 57 2.81 -2.90 18.65
N LYS A 58 2.72 -2.22 17.49
CA LYS A 58 1.46 -1.82 16.85
C LYS A 58 0.88 -2.91 15.93
N ASN A 59 1.64 -3.98 15.71
CA ASN A 59 1.36 -5.05 14.75
C ASN A 59 0.92 -4.54 13.37
N ILE A 60 1.75 -3.67 12.77
CA ILE A 60 1.55 -3.13 11.43
C ILE A 60 2.81 -3.33 10.59
N PHE A 61 2.62 -3.74 9.35
CA PHE A 61 3.68 -4.16 8.44
C PHE A 61 3.52 -3.49 7.10
N VAL A 62 4.64 -3.18 6.45
CA VAL A 62 4.72 -2.60 5.11
C VAL A 62 5.73 -3.39 4.31
N ILE A 63 5.35 -3.82 3.11
CA ILE A 63 6.31 -4.27 2.10
C ILE A 63 6.07 -3.54 0.78
N GLY A 64 7.15 -3.28 0.06
CA GLY A 64 7.12 -2.85 -1.33
C GLY A 64 7.86 -3.86 -2.19
N ILE A 65 7.20 -4.37 -3.22
CA ILE A 65 7.80 -5.21 -4.25
C ILE A 65 7.69 -4.45 -5.58
N ASP A 66 8.73 -4.53 -6.38
CA ASP A 66 8.77 -3.93 -7.70
C ASP A 66 9.36 -4.91 -8.71
N GLU A 67 8.73 -5.00 -9.87
CA GLU A 67 9.05 -5.97 -10.91
C GLU A 67 9.04 -5.27 -12.26
N THR A 68 9.96 -5.62 -13.16
CA THR A 68 9.94 -5.03 -14.50
C THR A 68 8.76 -5.57 -15.29
N LYS A 69 8.21 -4.75 -16.21
CA LYS A 69 7.12 -5.20 -17.09
C LYS A 69 7.56 -6.39 -17.97
N ASP A 70 8.84 -6.45 -18.33
CA ASP A 70 9.43 -7.55 -19.08
C ASP A 70 9.47 -8.84 -18.25
N ASP A 71 9.90 -8.79 -16.99
CA ASP A 71 9.90 -9.96 -16.09
C ASP A 71 8.49 -10.50 -15.90
N ILE A 72 7.49 -9.61 -15.71
CA ILE A 72 6.09 -10.01 -15.59
C ILE A 72 5.58 -10.66 -16.88
N THR A 73 5.89 -10.07 -18.04
CA THR A 73 5.52 -10.63 -19.34
C THR A 73 6.12 -12.02 -19.53
N ALA A 74 7.41 -12.20 -19.20
CA ALA A 74 8.10 -13.47 -19.28
C ALA A 74 7.46 -14.52 -18.35
N LYS A 75 7.21 -14.18 -17.08
CA LYS A 75 6.56 -15.06 -16.10
C LYS A 75 5.15 -15.49 -16.55
N ILE A 76 4.36 -14.56 -17.10
CA ILE A 76 3.01 -14.85 -17.61
C ILE A 76 3.08 -15.80 -18.81
N ALA A 77 4.01 -15.57 -19.74
CA ALA A 77 4.20 -16.40 -20.93
C ALA A 77 4.70 -17.82 -20.56
N GLU A 78 5.73 -17.92 -19.72
CA GLU A 78 6.31 -19.19 -19.27
C GLU A 78 5.27 -20.08 -18.60
N LYS A 79 4.43 -19.49 -17.73
CA LYS A 79 3.37 -20.20 -17.02
C LYS A 79 2.09 -20.39 -17.85
N LYS A 80 2.08 -19.96 -19.11
CA LYS A 80 0.91 -20.01 -20.02
C LYS A 80 -0.33 -19.33 -19.42
N LEU A 81 -0.13 -18.22 -18.72
CA LEU A 81 -1.18 -17.49 -18.01
C LEU A 81 -1.74 -16.31 -18.80
N SER A 82 -1.25 -16.07 -20.03
CA SER A 82 -1.62 -14.90 -20.86
C SER A 82 -3.13 -14.78 -21.13
N ALA A 83 -3.86 -15.90 -21.16
CA ALA A 83 -5.31 -15.89 -21.33
C ALA A 83 -6.07 -15.38 -20.09
N LYS A 84 -5.44 -15.45 -18.91
CA LYS A 84 -6.04 -15.05 -17.62
C LYS A 84 -5.53 -13.68 -17.14
N TYR A 85 -4.24 -13.40 -17.33
CA TYR A 85 -3.61 -12.18 -16.87
C TYR A 85 -2.95 -11.46 -18.06
N PRO A 86 -3.53 -10.37 -18.58
CA PRO A 86 -2.83 -9.52 -19.54
C PRO A 86 -1.63 -8.82 -18.87
N THR A 87 -0.61 -8.44 -19.64
CA THR A 87 0.49 -7.60 -19.14
C THR A 87 0.06 -6.14 -19.02
N THR A 88 -0.95 -5.87 -18.21
CA THR A 88 -1.43 -4.54 -17.84
C THR A 88 -1.50 -4.43 -16.32
N LEU A 89 -1.69 -3.22 -15.79
CA LEU A 89 -1.88 -3.01 -14.36
C LEU A 89 -3.01 -3.90 -13.80
N GLU A 90 -4.10 -4.07 -14.56
CA GLU A 90 -5.24 -4.89 -14.18
C GLU A 90 -4.85 -6.36 -14.08
N GLY A 91 -4.20 -6.92 -15.12
CA GLY A 91 -3.76 -8.31 -15.10
C GLY A 91 -2.70 -8.58 -14.04
N TYR A 92 -1.74 -7.67 -13.85
CA TYR A 92 -0.74 -7.73 -12.79
C TYR A 92 -1.39 -7.80 -11.40
N SER A 93 -2.25 -6.82 -11.08
CA SER A 93 -2.93 -6.76 -9.78
C SER A 93 -3.80 -7.99 -9.51
N GLN A 94 -4.50 -8.51 -10.53
CA GLN A 94 -5.31 -9.72 -10.38
C GLN A 94 -4.46 -10.97 -10.16
N MET A 95 -3.33 -11.08 -10.87
CA MET A 95 -2.38 -12.17 -10.69
C MET A 95 -1.83 -12.21 -9.26
N ILE A 96 -1.47 -11.05 -8.71
CA ILE A 96 -0.98 -10.95 -7.33
C ILE A 96 -2.08 -11.36 -6.34
N LEU A 97 -3.28 -10.79 -6.44
CA LEU A 97 -4.38 -11.12 -5.52
C LEU A 97 -4.77 -12.59 -5.58
N ASP A 98 -4.84 -13.18 -6.77
CA ASP A 98 -5.13 -14.61 -6.95
C ASP A 98 -4.03 -15.51 -6.34
N GLY A 99 -2.80 -15.02 -6.28
CA GLY A 99 -1.64 -15.71 -5.72
C GLY A 99 -1.48 -15.57 -4.21
N MET A 100 -2.23 -14.68 -3.54
CA MET A 100 -2.14 -14.52 -2.10
C MET A 100 -2.70 -15.76 -1.37
N GLU A 101 -1.89 -16.38 -0.50
CA GLU A 101 -2.30 -17.49 0.37
C GLU A 101 -3.17 -17.00 1.55
N THR A 102 -4.32 -16.43 1.23
CA THR A 102 -5.28 -15.99 2.24
C THR A 102 -6.58 -16.76 2.06
N SER A 103 -7.19 -17.22 3.15
CA SER A 103 -8.51 -17.85 3.10
C SER A 103 -9.63 -16.81 3.06
N ILE A 104 -9.35 -15.66 2.46
CA ILE A 104 -10.37 -14.73 1.98
C ILE A 104 -11.18 -15.56 1.02
N ALA A 105 -12.42 -15.87 1.37
CA ALA A 105 -13.29 -16.67 0.51
C ALA A 105 -13.15 -16.12 -0.91
N LYS A 106 -12.61 -16.94 -1.84
CA LYS A 106 -12.18 -16.62 -3.22
C LYS A 106 -13.31 -16.05 -4.13
N LYS A 107 -14.37 -15.49 -3.56
CA LYS A 107 -15.61 -15.07 -4.23
C LYS A 107 -16.07 -13.63 -3.91
N GLN A 108 -15.54 -12.92 -2.91
CA GLN A 108 -16.06 -11.58 -2.54
C GLN A 108 -14.98 -10.58 -2.12
N LEU A 109 -13.88 -10.49 -2.87
CA LEU A 109 -13.05 -9.31 -2.78
C LEU A 109 -13.83 -8.09 -3.30
N PRO A 110 -13.71 -6.91 -2.65
CA PRO A 110 -14.28 -5.69 -3.19
C PRO A 110 -13.64 -5.38 -4.55
N PRO A 111 -14.33 -4.62 -5.42
CA PRO A 111 -13.70 -4.14 -6.64
C PRO A 111 -12.51 -3.24 -6.29
N PHE A 112 -11.56 -3.17 -7.21
CA PHE A 112 -10.49 -2.20 -7.12
C PHE A 112 -11.04 -0.77 -7.25
N GLU A 113 -10.42 0.14 -6.52
CA GLU A 113 -10.57 1.57 -6.71
C GLU A 113 -9.47 2.06 -7.66
N GLU A 114 -9.87 2.50 -8.85
CA GLU A 114 -8.96 3.11 -9.84
C GLU A 114 -8.60 4.53 -9.42
N THR A 115 -7.31 4.88 -9.45
CA THR A 115 -6.81 6.15 -8.92
C THR A 115 -5.48 6.57 -9.56
N LYS A 116 -4.84 7.60 -9.00
CA LYS A 116 -3.46 7.98 -9.31
C LYS A 116 -2.65 8.15 -8.04
N ILE A 117 -1.44 7.61 -8.03
CA ILE A 117 -0.48 7.78 -6.93
C ILE A 117 0.80 8.36 -7.53
N GLY A 118 1.26 9.50 -7.00
CA GLY A 118 2.39 10.23 -7.59
C GLY A 118 2.17 10.65 -9.06
N GLY A 119 0.89 10.79 -9.48
CA GLY A 119 0.50 11.08 -10.87
C GLY A 119 0.47 9.87 -11.82
N LEU A 120 0.94 8.70 -11.36
CA LEU A 120 0.96 7.44 -12.12
C LEU A 120 -0.39 6.72 -12.04
N LYS A 121 -0.72 5.92 -13.06
CA LYS A 121 -1.91 5.06 -13.04
C LYS A 121 -1.77 4.07 -11.89
N ALA A 122 -2.77 4.01 -11.03
CA ALA A 122 -2.75 3.14 -9.87
C ALA A 122 -4.14 2.56 -9.61
N ARG A 123 -4.17 1.45 -8.88
CA ARG A 123 -5.40 0.90 -8.33
C ARG A 123 -5.17 0.40 -6.93
N THR A 124 -6.14 0.62 -6.06
CA THR A 124 -6.06 0.18 -4.66
C THR A 124 -7.16 -0.78 -4.33
N ILE A 125 -6.91 -1.63 -3.35
CA ILE A 125 -7.92 -2.52 -2.78
C ILE A 125 -7.65 -2.65 -1.28
N SER A 126 -8.71 -2.78 -0.50
CA SER A 126 -8.60 -3.06 0.92
C SER A 126 -9.61 -4.13 1.31
N PHE A 127 -9.20 -5.10 2.12
CA PHE A 127 -10.04 -6.23 2.47
C PHE A 127 -9.58 -6.89 3.77
N GLU A 128 -10.46 -7.65 4.39
CA GLU A 128 -10.12 -8.54 5.49
C GLU A 128 -9.97 -9.98 5.00
N GLY A 129 -9.06 -10.71 5.63
CA GLY A 129 -8.81 -12.11 5.35
C GLY A 129 -8.30 -12.87 6.54
N VAL A 130 -8.13 -14.17 6.39
CA VAL A 130 -7.43 -14.99 7.37
C VAL A 130 -6.10 -15.44 6.77
N SER A 131 -5.02 -15.19 7.52
CA SER A 131 -3.65 -15.59 7.19
C SER A 131 -3.04 -16.23 8.42
N SER A 132 -2.53 -17.47 8.28
CA SER A 132 -1.96 -18.24 9.39
C SER A 132 -2.86 -18.32 10.64
N GLY A 133 -4.18 -18.40 10.43
CA GLY A 133 -5.19 -18.45 11.50
C GLY A 133 -5.61 -17.09 12.09
N ASN A 134 -4.96 -15.99 11.71
CA ASN A 134 -5.25 -14.65 12.22
C ASN A 134 -6.10 -13.85 11.24
N ARG A 135 -7.05 -13.04 11.75
CA ARG A 135 -7.80 -12.08 10.94
C ARG A 135 -6.94 -10.85 10.65
N VAL A 136 -6.67 -10.61 9.38
CA VAL A 136 -5.79 -9.55 8.90
C VAL A 136 -6.58 -8.60 8.01
N TYR A 137 -6.38 -7.30 8.20
CA TYR A 137 -6.82 -6.27 7.28
C TYR A 137 -5.65 -5.83 6.39
N TRP A 138 -5.86 -5.92 5.08
CA TRP A 138 -4.90 -5.53 4.06
C TRP A 138 -5.35 -4.25 3.38
N LYS A 139 -4.39 -3.37 3.08
CA LYS A 139 -4.53 -2.29 2.11
C LYS A 139 -3.38 -2.39 1.13
N ILE A 140 -3.71 -2.46 -0.17
CA ILE A 140 -2.72 -2.67 -1.23
C ILE A 140 -2.88 -1.59 -2.28
N GLY A 141 -1.78 -0.97 -2.68
CA GLY A 141 -1.69 -0.11 -3.85
C GLY A 141 -0.85 -0.77 -4.93
N PHE A 142 -1.42 -0.91 -6.12
CA PHE A 142 -0.71 -1.31 -7.33
C PHE A 142 -0.48 -0.07 -8.19
N ILE A 143 0.76 0.17 -8.60
CA ILE A 143 1.15 1.36 -9.38
C ILE A 143 1.84 0.90 -10.67
N GLU A 144 1.44 1.48 -11.79
CA GLU A 144 2.10 1.32 -13.07
C GLU A 144 3.09 2.48 -13.29
N GLY A 145 4.39 2.17 -13.22
CA GLY A 145 5.44 3.10 -13.59
C GLY A 145 5.85 2.99 -15.05
N ALA A 146 6.98 3.61 -15.38
CA ALA A 146 7.50 3.63 -16.74
C ALA A 146 7.80 2.21 -17.28
N ASN A 147 8.69 1.49 -16.60
CA ASN A 147 9.14 0.14 -16.98
C ASN A 147 8.87 -0.93 -15.92
N ARG A 148 8.17 -0.58 -14.85
CA ARG A 148 7.90 -1.44 -13.69
C ARG A 148 6.45 -1.41 -13.27
N PHE A 149 6.03 -2.50 -12.63
CA PHE A 149 4.88 -2.50 -11.74
C PHE A 149 5.38 -2.48 -10.30
N TYR A 150 4.65 -1.77 -9.44
CA TYR A 150 4.91 -1.69 -8.02
C TYR A 150 3.70 -2.19 -7.26
N GLN A 151 3.93 -2.90 -6.16
CA GLN A 151 2.92 -3.24 -5.17
C GLN A 151 3.39 -2.77 -3.80
N ILE A 152 2.59 -1.92 -3.16
CA ILE A 152 2.80 -1.47 -1.78
C ILE A 152 1.70 -2.11 -0.95
N MET A 153 2.08 -3.06 -0.09
CA MET A 153 1.16 -3.79 0.76
C MET A 153 1.38 -3.35 2.20
N VAL A 154 0.30 -2.90 2.83
CA VAL A 154 0.29 -2.56 4.25
C VAL A 154 -0.78 -3.41 4.93
N TRP A 155 -0.47 -4.01 6.07
CA TRP A 155 -1.45 -4.81 6.80
C TRP A 155 -1.27 -4.74 8.31
N THR A 156 -2.34 -5.07 9.01
CA THR A 156 -2.43 -5.17 10.46
C THR A 156 -3.52 -6.16 10.83
N ASP A 157 -3.72 -6.44 12.13
CA ASP A 157 -4.87 -7.22 12.58
C ASP A 157 -6.18 -6.53 12.20
N ALA A 158 -7.20 -7.30 11.85
CA ALA A 158 -8.49 -6.75 11.42
C ALA A 158 -9.12 -5.81 12.47
N GLU A 159 -8.92 -6.10 13.76
CA GLU A 159 -9.38 -5.25 14.87
C GLU A 159 -8.69 -3.88 14.93
N ASN A 160 -7.48 -3.77 14.39
CA ASN A 160 -6.69 -2.54 14.37
C ASN A 160 -6.96 -1.68 13.13
N ARG A 161 -7.81 -2.13 12.19
CA ARG A 161 -8.17 -1.41 10.97
C ARG A 161 -8.50 0.06 11.24
N ASN A 162 -9.44 0.34 12.13
CA ASN A 162 -9.93 1.70 12.37
C ASN A 162 -8.83 2.63 12.90
N SER A 163 -7.84 2.09 13.61
CA SER A 163 -6.71 2.83 14.17
C SER A 163 -5.68 3.20 13.11
N TYR A 164 -5.49 2.35 12.08
CA TYR A 164 -4.38 2.48 11.16
C TYR A 164 -4.75 2.71 9.70
N GLU A 165 -6.02 2.56 9.28
CA GLU A 165 -6.42 2.66 7.87
C GLU A 165 -5.97 3.99 7.21
N LYS A 166 -6.01 5.10 7.96
CA LYS A 166 -5.50 6.40 7.49
C LYS A 166 -3.98 6.41 7.31
N GLU A 167 -3.24 5.84 8.27
CA GLU A 167 -1.77 5.72 8.20
C GLU A 167 -1.35 4.80 7.04
N MET A 168 -2.03 3.66 6.88
CA MET A 168 -1.81 2.71 5.78
C MET A 168 -2.04 3.38 4.41
N ALA A 169 -3.11 4.16 4.27
CA ALA A 169 -3.38 4.93 3.07
C ALA A 169 -2.30 5.98 2.81
N GLY A 170 -1.84 6.69 3.86
CA GLY A 170 -0.76 7.68 3.77
C GLY A 170 0.54 7.08 3.25
N ILE A 171 0.93 5.90 3.75
CA ILE A 171 2.13 5.19 3.31
C ILE A 171 2.03 4.85 1.82
N ILE A 172 0.91 4.26 1.37
CA ILE A 172 0.71 3.91 -0.05
C ILE A 172 0.73 5.17 -0.93
N ASN A 173 0.03 6.23 -0.52
CA ASN A 173 -0.10 7.45 -1.30
C ASN A 173 1.19 8.29 -1.35
N SER A 174 2.15 8.03 -0.47
CA SER A 174 3.47 8.67 -0.47
C SER A 174 4.43 8.11 -1.52
N PHE A 175 4.05 7.02 -2.20
CA PHE A 175 4.87 6.42 -3.24
C PHE A 175 5.24 7.44 -4.33
N LYS A 176 6.52 7.46 -4.68
CA LYS A 176 7.05 8.28 -5.76
C LYS A 176 8.12 7.51 -6.53
N GLU A 177 7.90 7.32 -7.82
CA GLU A 177 8.91 6.76 -8.73
C GLU A 177 10.09 7.74 -8.89
N THR A 178 11.32 7.23 -8.84
CA THR A 178 12.55 8.04 -8.92
C THR A 178 13.46 7.69 -10.10
N GLY A 179 13.24 6.59 -10.83
CA GLY A 179 14.09 6.19 -11.96
C GLY A 179 13.37 5.58 -13.16
N GLY A 180 12.30 6.24 -13.62
CA GLY A 180 11.56 5.90 -14.84
C GLY A 180 11.95 6.70 -16.09
N ARG A 181 13.20 7.16 -16.22
CA ARG A 181 13.72 7.84 -17.43
C ARG A 181 14.70 6.96 -18.18
#